data_AF-A0A2T7VME3-F1
#
_entry.id   AF-A0A2T7VME3-F1
#
_cell.length_a   1.000
_cell.length_b   1.000
_cell.length_c   1.000
_cell.angle_alpha   90.00
_cell.angle_beta   90.00
_cell.angle_gamma   90.00
#
_symmetry.space_group_name_H-M   'P 1'
#
loop_
_entity.id
_entity.type
_entity.pdbx_description
1 polymer ?
#
loop_
_entity_poly.entity_id
_entity_poly.type
_entity_poly.pdbx_seq_one_letter_code
_entity_poly.pdbx_strand_id
1 'polypeptide(L)' 'MKHEAGFSTPTIPLPTAADFARAKQGYEAGDGVDHIVVRQWLRTWGEPGHVPFEEWLAAQNG' A
#
# COMPACT_ATOMS: atom_id res chain seq x y z
N MET A 1 -28.55 -18.95 -12.32
CA MET A 1 -27.11 -19.17 -12.01
C MET A 1 -26.89 -18.83 -10.56
N LYS A 2 -26.37 -19.76 -9.76
CA LYS A 2 -25.81 -19.45 -8.44
C LYS A 2 -24.33 -19.16 -8.68
N HIS A 3 -23.89 -17.92 -8.50
CA HIS A 3 -22.47 -17.62 -8.48
C HIS A 3 -21.94 -18.06 -7.12
N GLU A 4 -21.16 -19.14 -7.08
CA GLU A 4 -20.36 -19.43 -5.90
C GLU A 4 -19.19 -18.46 -5.87
N ALA A 5 -19.03 -17.74 -4.76
CA ALA A 5 -17.95 -16.80 -4.54
C ALA A 5 -16.65 -17.58 -4.29
N GLY A 6 -16.10 -18.21 -5.33
CA GLY A 6 -14.79 -18.84 -5.31
C GLY A 6 -13.67 -17.82 -5.39
N PHE A 7 -13.62 -16.84 -4.47
CA PHE A 7 -12.46 -15.96 -4.33
C PHE A 7 -11.51 -16.57 -3.31
N SER A 8 -10.61 -17.45 -3.76
CA SER A 8 -9.37 -17.66 -3.01
C SER A 8 -8.57 -16.37 -3.11
N THR A 9 -8.64 -15.53 -2.07
CA THR A 9 -7.84 -14.30 -2.02
C THR A 9 -6.38 -14.73 -1.99
N PRO A 10 -5.56 -14.39 -3.01
CA PRO A 10 -4.13 -14.70 -2.93
C PRO A 10 -3.58 -14.02 -1.68
N THR A 11 -2.81 -14.76 -0.87
CA THR A 11 -2.01 -14.15 0.21
C THR A 11 -0.94 -13.30 -0.46
N ILE A 12 -1.25 -12.02 -0.67
CA ILE A 12 -0.30 -11.06 -1.20
C ILE A 12 0.66 -10.69 -0.06
N PRO A 13 1.97 -10.74 -0.29
CA PRO A 13 2.96 -10.38 0.73
C PRO A 13 2.77 -8.94 1.21
N LEU A 14 3.17 -8.67 2.45
CA LEU A 14 3.25 -7.30 2.96
C LEU A 14 4.48 -6.61 2.36
N PRO A 15 4.45 -5.27 2.16
CA PRO A 15 5.63 -4.53 1.75
C PRO A 15 6.78 -4.71 2.74
N THR A 16 7.99 -4.85 2.22
CA THR A 16 9.22 -4.87 3.01
C THR A 16 9.73 -3.45 3.28
N ALA A 17 10.70 -3.30 4.18
CA ALA A 17 11.37 -2.02 4.39
C ALA A 17 12.03 -1.48 3.11
N ALA A 18 12.57 -2.37 2.27
CA ALA A 18 13.16 -1.98 0.98
C ALA A 18 12.10 -1.46 0.00
N ASP A 19 10.87 -1.98 0.07
CA ASP A 19 9.77 -1.49 -0.75
C ASP A 19 9.34 -0.09 -0.32
N PHE A 20 9.33 0.19 0.99
CA PHE A 20 9.08 1.54 1.52
C PHE A 20 10.20 2.53 1.15
N ALA A 21 11.48 2.11 1.25
CA ALA A 21 12.60 2.94 0.83
C ALA A 21 12.51 3.32 -0.65
N ARG A 22 12.23 2.34 -1.53
CA ARG A 22 12.03 2.57 -2.96
C ARG A 22 10.82 3.45 -3.23
N ALA A 23 9.72 3.26 -2.50
CA ALA A 23 8.52 4.06 -2.63
C ALA A 23 8.78 5.54 -2.29
N LYS A 24 9.53 5.82 -1.23
CA LYS A 24 9.91 7.20 -0.87
C LYS A 24 10.74 7.86 -1.98
N GLN A 25 11.77 7.16 -2.46
CA GLN A 25 12.61 7.66 -3.55
C GLN A 25 11.81 7.92 -4.83
N GLY A 26 10.95 6.97 -5.23
CA GLY A 26 10.11 7.12 -6.43
C GLY A 26 9.07 8.22 -6.30
N TYR A 27 8.51 8.41 -5.10
CA TYR A 27 7.58 9.49 -4.81
C TYR A 27 8.26 10.87 -4.90
N GLU A 28 9.43 11.03 -4.27
CA GLU A 28 10.23 12.27 -4.30
C GLU A 28 10.70 12.62 -5.72
N ALA A 29 11.07 11.61 -6.52
CA ALA A 29 11.50 11.78 -7.91
C ALA A 29 10.34 12.03 -8.90
N GLY A 30 9.09 11.76 -8.51
CA GLY A 30 7.94 11.80 -9.41
C GLY A 30 7.81 10.59 -10.34
N ASP A 31 8.56 9.50 -10.07
CA ASP A 31 8.62 8.27 -10.88
C ASP A 31 7.47 7.28 -10.57
N GLY A 32 6.71 7.54 -9.50
CA GLY A 32 5.60 6.71 -9.05
C GLY A 32 5.98 5.72 -7.95
N VAL A 33 4.98 4.98 -7.47
CA VAL A 33 5.12 4.08 -6.32
C VAL A 33 4.53 2.70 -6.64
N ASP A 34 5.18 1.65 -6.13
CA ASP A 34 4.71 0.27 -6.27
C ASP A 34 3.31 0.09 -5.65
N HIS A 35 2.45 -0.63 -6.37
CA HIS A 35 1.08 -0.91 -5.96
C HIS A 35 0.99 -1.64 -4.61
N ILE A 36 2.01 -2.42 -4.22
CA ILE A 36 2.02 -3.13 -2.94
C ILE A 36 2.01 -2.16 -1.76
N VAL A 37 2.74 -1.04 -1.87
CA VAL A 37 2.81 0.03 -0.87
C VAL A 37 1.53 0.85 -0.88
N VAL A 38 1.06 1.25 -2.07
CA VAL A 38 -0.21 2.00 -2.22
C VAL A 38 -1.39 1.23 -1.64
N ARG A 39 -1.44 -0.09 -1.86
CA ARG A 39 -2.48 -0.95 -1.30
C ARG A 39 -2.47 -0.94 0.23
N GLN A 40 -1.29 -0.90 0.85
CA GLN A 40 -1.19 -0.86 2.31
C GLN A 40 -1.73 0.46 2.87
N TRP A 41 -1.52 1.58 2.18
CA TRP A 41 -2.17 2.85 2.50
C TRP A 41 -3.69 2.78 2.31
N LEU A 42 -4.18 2.24 1.20
CA LEU A 42 -5.62 2.12 0.93
C LEU A 42 -6.35 1.27 1.98
N ARG A 43 -5.67 0.30 2.61
CA ARG A 43 -6.25 -0.49 3.71
C ARG A 43 -6.52 0.33 4.98
N THR A 44 -5.97 1.54 5.09
CA THR A 44 -6.26 2.47 6.20
C THR A 44 -7.51 3.32 5.93
N TRP A 45 -8.09 3.26 4.73
CA TRP A 45 -9.31 4.00 4.42
C TRP A 45 -10.47 3.52 5.29
N GLY A 46 -11.10 4.46 5.99
CA GLY A 46 -12.19 4.17 6.92
C GLY A 46 -11.74 3.98 8.37
N GLU A 47 -10.44 3.90 8.65
CA GLU A 47 -9.91 3.87 10.00
C GLU A 47 -9.79 5.30 10.58
N PRO A 48 -10.09 5.51 11.88
CA PRO A 48 -9.76 6.75 12.56
C PRO A 48 -8.25 7.02 12.47
N GLY A 49 -7.86 8.19 11.95
CA GLY A 49 -6.45 8.53 11.74
C GLY A 49 -5.91 8.22 10.35
N HIS A 50 -6.78 7.98 9.36
CA HIS A 50 -6.38 8.02 7.96
C HIS A 50 -5.77 9.40 7.61
N VAL A 51 -4.58 9.39 6.99
CA VAL A 51 -3.86 10.59 6.55
C VAL A 51 -3.53 10.51 5.06
N PRO A 52 -3.24 11.65 4.40
CA PRO A 52 -2.80 11.66 3.01
C PRO A 52 -1.61 10.73 2.76
N PHE A 53 -1.50 10.22 1.53
CA PHE A 53 -0.49 9.21 1.17
C PHE A 53 0.94 9.64 1.50
N GLU A 54 1.30 10.88 1.23
CA GLU A 54 2.63 11.44 1.53
C GLU A 54 2.96 11.37 3.03
N GLU A 55 2.07 11.87 3.87
CA GLU A 55 2.21 11.85 5.33
C GLU A 55 2.28 10.41 5.86
N TRP A 56 1.43 9.53 5.32
CA TRP A 56 1.43 8.12 5.67
C TRP A 56 2.75 7.44 5.28
N LEU A 57 3.28 7.72 4.07
CA LEU A 57 4.51 7.13 3.55
C LEU A 57 5.73 7.59 4.36
N ALA A 58 5.78 8.87 4.75
CA ALA A 58 6.84 9.42 5.58
C ALA A 58 6.95 8.72 6.94
N ALA A 59 5.82 8.27 7.51
CA ALA A 59 5.77 7.55 8.78
C ALA A 59 6.20 6.07 8.68
N GLN A 60 6.33 5.50 7.47
CA GLN A 60 6.72 4.09 7.32
C GLN A 60 8.23 3.91 7.51
N ASN A 61 8.64 2.80 8.11
CA ASN A 61 10.05 2.45 8.26
C ASN A 61 10.60 1.83 6.97
N GLY A 62 11.73 2.36 6.48
CA GLY A 62 12.34 1.97 5.22
C GLY A 62 12.93 3.16 4.50
#